data_AF-A0A139A942-F1
#
_entry.id   AF-A0A139A942-F1
#
_cell.length_a   1.000
_cell.length_b   1.000
_cell.length_c   1.000
_cell.angle_alpha   90.00
_cell.angle_beta   90.00
_cell.angle_gamma   90.00
#
_symmetry.space_group_name_H-M   'P 1'
#
loop_
_entity.id
_entity.type
_entity.pdbx_description
1 polymer ?
#
loop_
_entity_poly.entity_id
_entity_poly.type
_entity_poly.pdbx_seq_one_letter_code
_entity_poly.pdbx_strand_id
1 'polypeptide(L)' 'LNPYFVAIPPVSNVLRREIFELYESNPQEWSPRKLASRYNLSIVRVEAILKLKGGRECVVE' A
#
# COMPACT_ATOMS: atom_id res chain seq x y z
N LEU A 1 -11.10 -27.30 -11.11
CA LEU A 1 -10.84 -25.85 -10.91
C LEU A 1 -11.36 -25.48 -9.52
N ASN A 2 -10.61 -24.75 -8.69
CA ASN A 2 -11.07 -24.38 -7.34
C ASN A 2 -12.07 -23.20 -7.42
N PRO A 3 -13.35 -23.38 -7.06
CA PRO A 3 -14.36 -22.32 -7.13
C PRO A 3 -14.22 -21.24 -6.03
N TYR A 4 -13.43 -21.51 -4.98
CA TYR A 4 -13.21 -20.56 -3.88
C TYR A 4 -12.00 -19.65 -4.10
N PHE A 5 -11.21 -19.89 -5.15
CA PHE A 5 -10.07 -19.04 -5.46
C PHE A 5 -10.55 -17.77 -6.17
N VAL A 6 -10.59 -16.67 -5.44
CA VAL A 6 -10.85 -15.32 -5.97
C VAL A 6 -9.56 -14.52 -5.86
N ALA A 7 -8.99 -14.12 -7.02
CA ALA A 7 -7.79 -13.29 -7.04
C ALA A 7 -8.11 -11.89 -6.48
N ILE A 8 -7.29 -11.44 -5.54
CA ILE A 8 -7.41 -10.09 -4.97
C ILE A 8 -6.91 -9.08 -6.02
N PRO A 9 -7.65 -8.02 -6.33
CA PRO A 9 -7.21 -7.03 -7.31
C PRO A 9 -5.91 -6.34 -6.86
N PRO A 10 -5.02 -5.98 -7.80
CA PRO A 10 -3.83 -5.22 -7.50
C PRO A 10 -4.20 -3.81 -7.04
N VAL A 11 -3.40 -3.24 -6.14
CA VAL A 11 -3.53 -1.84 -5.74
C VAL A 11 -3.03 -0.95 -6.87
N SER A 12 -3.77 0.11 -7.22
CA SER A 12 -3.37 1.06 -8.26
C SER A 12 -2.10 1.82 -7.88
N ASN A 13 -1.29 2.19 -8.88
CA ASN A 13 -0.05 2.92 -8.66
C ASN A 13 -0.28 4.30 -8.02
N VAL A 14 -1.38 4.97 -8.39
CA VAL A 14 -1.79 6.25 -7.80
C VAL A 14 -2.01 6.12 -6.29
N LEU A 15 -2.75 5.09 -5.86
CA LEU A 15 -3.04 4.86 -4.45
C LEU A 15 -1.76 4.51 -3.66
N ARG A 16 -0.86 3.72 -4.25
CA ARG A 16 0.46 3.46 -3.64
C ARG A 16 1.26 4.73 -3.41
N ARG A 17 1.21 5.67 -4.37
CA ARG A 17 1.88 6.97 -4.26
C ARG A 17 1.26 7.83 -3.16
N GLU A 18 -0.07 7.94 -3.13
CA GLU A 18 -0.79 8.69 -2.07
C GLU A 18 -0.50 8.16 -0.67
N ILE A 19 -0.49 6.83 -0.48
CA ILE A 19 -0.14 6.20 0.82
C ILE A 19 1.25 6.64 1.26
N PHE A 20 2.20 6.67 0.33
CA PHE A 20 3.58 7.03 0.61
C PHE A 20 3.73 8.53 0.90
N GLU A 21 3.13 9.40 0.08
CA GLU A 21 3.13 10.85 0.29
C GLU A 21 2.51 11.23 1.65
N LEU A 22 1.40 10.58 2.03
CA LEU A 22 0.80 10.76 3.36
C LEU A 22 1.73 10.30 4.47
N TYR A 23 2.34 9.12 4.33
CA TYR A 23 3.30 8.62 5.32
C TYR A 23 4.50 9.57 5.49
N GLU A 24 5.07 10.06 4.39
CA GLU A 24 6.20 11.01 4.41
C GLU A 24 5.82 12.36 5.01
N SER A 25 4.58 12.84 4.78
CA SER A 25 4.14 14.14 5.29
C SER A 25 4.19 14.22 6.82
N ASN A 26 3.75 13.16 7.52
CA ASN A 26 3.76 13.07 8.98
C ASN A 26 3.78 11.60 9.41
N PRO A 27 4.97 10.98 9.56
CA PRO A 27 5.07 9.55 9.91
C PRO A 27 4.50 9.20 11.30
N GLN A 28 4.49 10.17 12.22
CA GLN A 28 3.94 10.01 13.58
C GLN A 28 2.40 9.95 13.56
N GLU A 29 1.78 10.73 12.68
CA GLU A 29 0.32 10.77 12.57
C GLU A 29 -0.19 9.65 11.64
N TRP A 30 0.47 9.48 10.50
CA TRP A 30 0.12 8.52 9.45
C TRP A 30 0.81 7.18 9.66
N SER A 31 0.57 6.55 10.81
CA SER A 31 1.07 5.19 11.05
C SER A 31 0.53 4.18 10.02
N PRO A 32 1.25 3.09 9.72
CA PRO A 32 0.79 2.05 8.79
C PRO A 32 -0.60 1.48 9.15
N ARG A 33 -0.92 1.43 10.46
CA ARG A 33 -2.25 1.04 10.95
C ARG A 33 -3.34 2.03 10.54
N LYS A 34 -3.10 3.33 10.69
CA LYS A 34 -4.07 4.38 10.31
C LYS A 34 -4.29 4.39 8.81
N LEU A 35 -3.23 4.23 8.02
CA LEU A 35 -3.29 4.13 6.56
C LEU A 35 -4.03 2.86 6.10
N ALA A 36 -3.77 1.71 6.74
CA ALA A 36 -4.49 0.46 6.48
C ALA A 36 -6.00 0.61 6.69
N SER A 37 -6.42 1.20 7.81
CA SER A 37 -7.84 1.45 8.09
C SER A 37 -8.47 2.45 7.10
N ARG A 38 -7.73 3.50 6.71
CA ARG A 38 -8.23 4.54 5.79
C ARG A 38 -8.49 4.00 4.38
N TYR A 39 -7.58 3.17 3.86
CA TYR A 39 -7.67 2.61 2.52
C TYR A 39 -8.27 1.20 2.46
N ASN A 40 -8.75 0.68 3.59
CA ASN A 40 -9.26 -0.68 3.75
C ASN A 40 -8.31 -1.76 3.18
N LEU A 41 -7.01 -1.57 3.44
CA LEU A 41 -5.95 -2.49 3.05
C LEU A 41 -5.44 -3.24 4.28
N SER A 42 -4.89 -4.43 4.07
CA SER A 42 -4.20 -5.13 5.14
C SER A 42 -2.94 -4.36 5.56
N ILE A 43 -2.64 -4.33 6.85
CA ILE A 43 -1.45 -3.67 7.39
C ILE A 43 -0.17 -4.17 6.72
N VAL A 44 -0.07 -5.49 6.47
CA VAL A 44 1.06 -6.12 5.78
C VAL A 44 1.25 -5.55 4.38
N ARG A 45 0.15 -5.27 3.67
CA ARG A 45 0.19 -4.69 2.32
C ARG A 45 0.65 -3.23 2.35
N VAL A 46 0.22 -2.45 3.34
CA VAL A 46 0.69 -1.06 3.54
C VAL A 46 2.18 -1.04 3.90
N GLU A 47 2.62 -1.87 4.84
CA GLU A 47 4.04 -2.00 5.20
C GLU A 47 4.90 -2.42 3.99
N ALA A 48 4.40 -3.34 3.16
CA ALA A 48 5.08 -3.73 1.93
C ALA A 48 5.17 -2.56 0.94
N ILE A 49 4.10 -1.77 0.76
CA ILE A 49 4.13 -0.56 -0.09
C ILE A 49 5.21 0.42 0.39
N LEU A 50 5.28 0.69 1.69
CA LEU A 50 6.28 1.58 2.29
C LEU A 50 7.71 1.04 2.12
N LYS A 51 7.92 -0.26 2.36
CA LYS A 51 9.23 -0.92 2.20
C LYS A 51 9.70 -0.96 0.75
N LEU A 52 8.80 -1.24 -0.20
CA LEU A 52 9.13 -1.36 -1.62
C LEU A 52 9.51 0.00 -2.23
N LYS A 53 8.81 1.07 -1.86
CA LYS A 53 9.10 2.43 -2.35
C LYS A 53 10.46 2.96 -1.86
N GLY A 54 10.84 2.65 -0.61
CA GLY A 54 12.16 2.99 -0.06
C GLY A 54 13.32 2.15 -0.64
N GLY A 55 13.02 1.01 -1.27
CA GLY A 55 14.01 0.12 -1.86
C GLY A 55 14.33 0.46 -3.31
N ARG A 56 13.31 0.70 -4.16
CA ARG A 56 13.46 0.96 -5.60
C ARG A 56 12.20 1.64 -6.14
N GLU A 57 12.33 2.84 -6.67
CA GLU A 57 11.43 3.27 -7.73
C GLU A 57 11.62 2.37 -8.97
N CYS A 58 10.66 2.43 -9.90
CA CYS A 58 10.61 1.71 -11.17
C CYS A 58 9.92 0.34 -11.13
N VAL A 59 8.59 0.37 -11.26
CA VAL A 59 8.00 -0.12 -12.52
C VAL A 59 7.09 0.99 -13.03
N VAL A 60 7.63 1.70 -14.02
CA VAL A 60 6.86 2.51 -14.98
C VAL A 60 6.12 1.53 -15.89
N GLU A 61 4.98 1.97 -16.42
CA GLU A 61 4.00 1.32 -17.32
C GLU A 61 2.65 1.00 -16.66
#